data_AF-A0AAN9XTY0-F1
#
_entry.id   AF-A0AAN9XTY0-F1
#
_cell.length_a   1.000
_cell.length_b   1.000
_cell.length_c   1.000
_cell.angle_alpha   90.00
_cell.angle_beta   90.00
_cell.angle_gamma   90.00
#
_symmetry.space_group_name_H-M   'P 1'
#
loop_
_entity.id
_entity.type
_entity.pdbx_description
1 polymer ?
#
loop_
_entity_poly.entity_id
_entity_poly.type
_entity_poly.pdbx_seq_one_letter_code
_entity_poly.pdbx_strand_id
1 'polypeptide(L)'
;MESPPKCKFAFIFFIIVSLSLGLVSFTLCIVSEIKRNKKGDLRWNGNLCHLPSSPAFGFGIASLVCLVLAKSIGNCILFKNYCSGGKRNARYKILVIARILLLISWLSFGIAVILLIAATSMSRRQAYGEGWLNGECYLVKGGIYAGSATLILVTVGSLIGSALLTMKTNQAEQGHKIHAQQGDS
;
A
#
# COMPACT_ATOMS: atom_id res chain seq x y z
N MET A 1 11.09 9.31 32.65
CA MET A 1 9.70 9.51 32.22
C MET A 1 9.36 8.46 31.16
N GLU A 2 8.91 7.29 31.61
CA GLU A 2 8.50 6.19 30.73
C GLU A 2 7.31 6.62 29.87
N SER A 3 7.39 6.37 28.57
CA SER A 3 6.24 6.55 27.68
C SER A 3 5.10 5.62 28.13
N PRO A 4 3.86 6.11 28.32
CA PRO A 4 2.78 5.32 28.89
C PRO A 4 2.45 4.09 28.03
N PRO A 5 2.11 2.93 28.62
CA PRO A 5 1.87 1.67 27.91
C PRO A 5 0.76 1.76 26.85
N LYS A 6 -0.14 2.74 26.99
CA LYS A 6 -1.23 3.07 26.05
C LYS A 6 -0.72 3.44 24.65
N CYS A 7 0.46 4.07 24.53
CA CYS A 7 1.01 4.49 23.23
C CYS A 7 1.58 3.33 22.41
N LYS A 8 2.18 2.32 23.06
CA LYS A 8 2.73 1.13 22.38
C LYS A 8 1.59 0.25 21.83
N PHE A 9 0.53 0.06 22.62
CA PHE A 9 -0.63 -0.71 22.19
C PHE A 9 -1.36 -0.06 21.02
N ALA A 10 -1.58 1.26 21.07
CA ALA A 10 -2.18 2.00 19.96
C ALA A 10 -1.33 1.88 18.67
N PHE A 11 0.00 1.97 18.77
CA PHE A 11 0.91 1.81 17.63
C PHE A 11 0.81 0.41 16.99
N ILE A 12 0.83 -0.64 17.81
CA ILE A 12 0.67 -2.03 17.34
C ILE A 12 -0.70 -2.23 16.69
N PHE A 13 -1.75 -1.69 17.30
CA PHE A 13 -3.11 -1.73 16.75
C PHE A 13 -3.16 -1.09 15.36
N PHE A 14 -2.57 0.09 15.16
CA PHE A 14 -2.52 0.73 13.85
C PHE A 14 -1.68 -0.05 12.83
N ILE A 15 -0.59 -0.69 13.22
CA ILE A 15 0.17 -1.60 12.34
C ILE A 15 -0.71 -2.77 11.88
N ILE A 16 -1.46 -3.38 12.80
CA ILE A 16 -2.37 -4.48 12.49
C ILE A 16 -3.45 -4.02 11.51
N VAL A 17 -4.04 -2.85 11.74
CA VAL A 17 -5.04 -2.25 10.84
C VAL A 17 -4.46 -1.96 9.45
N SER A 18 -3.26 -1.36 9.37
CA SER A 18 -2.59 -1.12 8.08
C SER A 18 -2.27 -2.43 7.35
N LEU A 19 -1.85 -3.47 8.07
CA LEU A 19 -1.57 -4.79 7.50
C LEU A 19 -2.85 -5.44 6.97
N SER A 20 -3.93 -5.45 7.76
CA SER A 20 -5.20 -6.05 7.36
C SER A 20 -5.78 -5.35 6.14
N LEU A 21 -5.72 -4.02 6.09
CA LEU A 21 -6.22 -3.23 4.97
C LEU A 21 -5.37 -3.43 3.70
N GLY A 22 -4.05 -3.58 3.87
CA GLY A 22 -3.14 -3.98 2.80
C GLY A 22 -3.43 -5.38 2.26
N LEU A 23 -3.74 -6.34 3.14
CA LEU A 23 -4.12 -7.69 2.76
C LEU A 23 -5.44 -7.69 1.98
N VAL A 24 -6.45 -6.94 2.45
CA VAL A 24 -7.72 -6.76 1.75
C VAL A 24 -7.49 -6.19 0.35
N SER A 25 -6.67 -5.14 0.22
CA SER A 25 -6.29 -4.57 -1.08
C SER A 25 -5.63 -5.60 -2.00
N PHE A 26 -4.71 -6.42 -1.47
CA PHE A 26 -4.09 -7.51 -2.22
C PHE A 26 -5.12 -8.54 -2.70
N THR A 27 -6.00 -9.03 -1.83
CA THR A 27 -7.03 -10.01 -2.21
C THR A 27 -7.98 -9.43 -3.25
N LEU A 28 -8.36 -8.15 -3.13
CA LEU A 28 -9.19 -7.46 -4.09
C LEU A 28 -8.52 -7.36 -5.47
N CYS A 29 -7.20 -7.12 -5.54
CA CYS A 29 -6.44 -7.13 -6.79
C CYS A 29 -6.37 -8.53 -7.44
N ILE A 30 -6.23 -9.58 -6.64
CA ILE A 30 -6.24 -10.96 -7.16
C ILE A 30 -7.64 -11.33 -7.65
N VAL A 31 -8.68 -10.99 -6.89
CA VAL A 31 -10.08 -11.19 -7.30
C VAL A 31 -10.39 -10.41 -8.56
N SER A 32 -9.90 -9.17 -8.71
CA SER A 32 -10.09 -8.40 -9.94
C SER A 32 -9.34 -9.01 -11.13
N GLU A 33 -8.17 -9.61 -10.94
CA GLU A 33 -7.45 -10.33 -12.01
C GLU A 33 -8.20 -11.60 -12.43
N ILE A 34 -8.78 -12.37 -11.49
CA ILE A 34 -9.54 -13.60 -11.78
C ILE A 34 -10.89 -13.26 -12.44
N LYS A 35 -11.58 -12.25 -11.91
CA LYS A 35 -12.94 -11.85 -12.33
C LYS A 35 -12.94 -10.90 -13.53
N ARG A 36 -11.77 -10.58 -14.03
CA ARG A 36 -11.56 -9.89 -15.30
C ARG A 36 -12.09 -10.75 -16.43
N ASN A 37 -12.84 -10.14 -17.35
CA ASN A 37 -13.26 -10.81 -18.57
C ASN A 37 -12.03 -11.33 -19.32
N LYS A 38 -11.99 -12.64 -19.58
CA LYS A 38 -11.02 -13.24 -20.50
C LYS A 38 -11.52 -13.06 -21.94
N LYS A 39 -10.60 -13.17 -22.91
CA LYS A 39 -10.92 -13.06 -24.35
C LYS A 39 -12.08 -13.98 -24.80
N GLY A 40 -12.36 -15.05 -24.06
CA GLY A 40 -13.42 -16.02 -24.35
C GLY A 40 -14.84 -15.67 -23.88
N ASP A 41 -15.03 -14.64 -23.03
CA ASP A 41 -16.36 -14.22 -22.55
C ASP A 41 -16.98 -13.08 -23.38
N LEU A 42 -16.35 -12.75 -24.52
CA LEU A 42 -16.92 -11.83 -25.48
C LEU A 42 -18.10 -12.54 -26.15
N ARG A 43 -19.33 -12.11 -25.85
CA ARG A 43 -20.50 -12.48 -26.64
C ARG A 43 -20.33 -11.88 -28.04
N TRP A 44 -19.74 -12.67 -28.94
CA TRP A 44 -19.55 -12.33 -30.34
C TRP A 44 -20.91 -12.38 -31.05
N ASN A 45 -21.66 -11.28 -31.02
CA ASN A 45 -22.91 -11.18 -31.75
C ASN A 45 -22.67 -10.43 -33.06
N GLY A 46 -22.05 -11.10 -34.04
CA GLY A 46 -22.00 -10.76 -35.48
C GLY A 46 -21.37 -9.44 -35.94
N ASN A 47 -21.35 -8.37 -35.13
CA ASN A 47 -20.76 -7.07 -35.44
C ASN A 47 -20.62 -6.10 -34.24
N LEU A 48 -20.94 -6.52 -33.00
CA LEU A 48 -20.96 -5.63 -31.82
C LEU A 48 -20.24 -6.22 -30.59
N CYS A 49 -19.14 -5.59 -30.17
CA CYS A 49 -18.45 -5.83 -28.90
C CYS A 49 -19.08 -4.99 -27.76
N HIS A 50 -20.11 -5.50 -27.09
CA HIS A 50 -20.60 -4.90 -25.85
C HIS A 50 -19.82 -5.47 -24.65
N LEU A 51 -19.06 -4.61 -23.95
CA LEU A 51 -18.42 -4.98 -22.69
C LEU A 51 -19.35 -4.59 -21.52
N PRO A 52 -20.08 -5.54 -20.90
CA PRO A 52 -20.87 -5.22 -19.71
C PRO A 52 -19.95 -4.73 -18.59
N SER A 53 -20.43 -3.80 -17.75
CA SER A 53 -19.73 -3.36 -16.54
C SER A 53 -19.26 -4.58 -15.74
N SER A 54 -17.97 -4.90 -15.79
CA SER A 54 -17.46 -6.02 -15.02
C SER A 54 -17.38 -5.62 -13.55
N PRO A 55 -17.81 -6.48 -12.61
CA PRO A 55 -17.61 -6.25 -11.17
C PRO A 55 -16.12 -6.08 -10.79
N ALA A 56 -15.18 -6.41 -11.69
CA ALA A 56 -13.75 -6.13 -11.54
C ALA A 56 -13.44 -4.63 -11.37
N PHE A 57 -14.22 -3.73 -11.98
CA PHE A 57 -14.05 -2.28 -11.82
C PHE A 57 -14.27 -1.82 -10.37
N GLY A 58 -15.32 -2.35 -9.72
CA GLY A 58 -15.62 -2.03 -8.32
C GLY A 58 -14.53 -2.53 -7.36
N PHE A 59 -14.02 -3.73 -7.60
CA PHE A 59 -12.91 -4.29 -6.80
C PHE A 59 -11.60 -3.53 -6.99
N GLY A 60 -11.30 -3.05 -8.20
CA GLY A 60 -10.14 -2.20 -8.47
C GLY A 60 -10.17 -0.86 -7.70
N ILE A 61 -11.32 -0.18 -7.71
CA ILE A 61 -11.52 1.06 -6.94
C ILE A 61 -11.47 0.80 -5.43
N ALA A 62 -12.15 -0.25 -4.95
CA ALA A 62 -12.12 -0.61 -3.54
C ALA A 62 -10.68 -0.91 -3.07
N SER A 63 -9.91 -1.63 -3.89
CA SER A 63 -8.50 -1.89 -3.61
C SER A 63 -7.69 -0.60 -3.51
N LEU A 64 -7.89 0.34 -4.44
CA LEU A 64 -7.21 1.63 -4.45
C LEU A 64 -7.50 2.43 -3.17
N VAL A 65 -8.77 2.50 -2.75
CA VAL A 65 -9.18 3.20 -1.53
C VAL A 65 -8.56 2.54 -0.29
N CYS A 66 -8.62 1.21 -0.20
CA CYS A 66 -7.99 0.47 0.90
C CYS A 66 -6.48 0.72 0.97
N LEU A 67 -5.78 0.76 -0.17
CA LEU A 67 -4.34 1.01 -0.22
C LEU A 67 -3.99 2.43 0.24
N VAL A 68 -4.75 3.44 -0.20
CA VAL A 68 -4.56 4.84 0.21
C VAL A 68 -4.76 4.99 1.71
N LEU A 69 -5.80 4.38 2.27
CA LEU A 69 -6.06 4.38 3.71
C LEU A 69 -4.95 3.67 4.50
N ALA A 70 -4.47 2.51 4.01
CA ALA A 70 -3.39 1.79 4.67
C ALA A 70 -2.11 2.63 4.73
N LYS A 71 -1.81 3.32 3.62
CA LYS A 71 -0.64 4.18 3.46
C LYS A 71 -0.74 5.46 4.30
N SER A 72 -1.91 6.09 4.38
CA SER A 72 -2.12 7.29 5.19
C SER A 72 -1.97 7.00 6.68
N ILE A 73 -2.62 5.93 7.18
CA ILE A 73 -2.52 5.49 8.58
C ILE A 73 -1.07 5.21 8.95
N GLY A 74 -0.34 4.45 8.13
CA GLY A 74 1.07 4.14 8.39
C GLY A 74 1.97 5.37 8.37
N ASN A 75 1.70 6.35 7.50
CA ASN A 75 2.49 7.59 7.47
C ASN A 75 2.22 8.50 8.69
N CYS A 76 0.97 8.60 9.15
CA CYS A 76 0.62 9.32 10.38
C CYS A 76 1.35 8.78 11.61
N ILE A 77 1.50 7.45 11.69
CA ILE A 77 2.24 6.78 12.76
C ILE A 77 3.73 7.16 12.72
N LEU A 78 4.36 7.09 11.54
CA LEU A 78 5.77 7.47 11.38
C LEU A 78 6.01 8.93 11.76
N PHE A 79 5.12 9.84 11.34
CA PHE A 79 5.22 11.26 11.65
C PHE A 79 5.12 11.53 13.15
N LYS A 80 4.13 10.94 13.84
CA LYS A 80 3.98 11.11 15.30
C LYS A 80 5.21 10.59 16.06
N ASN A 81 5.80 9.50 15.59
CA ASN A 81 7.01 8.94 16.17
C ASN A 81 8.26 9.79 15.89
N TYR A 82 8.29 10.53 14.78
CA TYR A 82 9.35 11.47 14.44
C TYR A 82 9.29 12.75 15.28
N CYS A 83 8.09 13.28 15.53
CA CYS A 83 7.87 14.49 16.34
C CYS A 83 8.07 14.27 17.85
N SER A 84 7.85 13.06 18.35
CA SER A 84 7.94 12.76 19.79
C SER A 84 9.33 12.28 20.26
N GLY A 85 10.30 12.11 19.36
CA GLY A 85 11.62 11.55 19.66
C GLY A 85 12.71 12.63 19.70
N GLY A 86 13.10 13.05 20.92
CA GLY A 86 14.19 14.00 21.16
C GLY A 86 15.55 13.55 20.63
N LYS A 87 16.45 14.53 20.42
CA LYS A 87 17.83 14.47 19.88
C LYS A 87 18.40 13.04 19.71
N ARG A 88 18.29 12.54 18.47
CA ARG A 88 18.82 11.26 18.00
C ARG A 88 20.32 11.32 17.76
N ASN A 89 21.12 10.87 18.71
CA ASN A 89 22.50 10.49 18.45
C ASN A 89 22.69 9.01 18.81
N ALA A 90 23.25 8.24 17.84
CA ALA A 90 24.03 7.00 17.99
C ALA A 90 23.70 5.83 17.03
N ARG A 91 22.66 5.86 16.17
CA ARG A 91 22.43 4.76 15.18
C ARG A 91 22.00 5.22 13.79
N TYR A 92 22.86 6.01 13.14
CA TYR A 92 22.63 6.54 11.79
C TYR A 92 22.28 5.44 10.77
N LYS A 93 22.93 4.28 10.82
CA LYS A 93 22.71 3.17 9.87
C LYS A 93 21.26 2.67 9.85
N ILE A 94 20.65 2.48 11.03
CA ILE A 94 19.27 1.94 11.13
C ILE A 94 18.25 2.99 10.67
N LEU A 95 18.50 4.26 10.99
CA LEU A 95 17.66 5.37 10.52
C LEU A 95 17.72 5.53 8.99
N VAL A 96 18.92 5.38 8.41
CA VAL A 96 19.14 5.40 6.96
C VAL A 96 18.38 4.25 6.29
N ILE A 97 18.47 3.03 6.82
CA ILE A 97 17.70 1.88 6.30
C ILE A 97 16.19 2.15 6.38
N ALA A 98 15.69 2.65 7.51
CA ALA A 98 14.28 2.97 7.68
C ALA A 98 13.80 4.06 6.68
N ARG A 99 14.64 5.07 6.40
CA ARG A 99 14.39 6.10 5.39
C ARG A 99 14.36 5.52 3.97
N ILE A 100 15.32 4.65 3.62
CA ILE A 100 15.36 4.00 2.31
C ILE A 100 14.11 3.13 2.10
N LEU A 101 13.71 2.33 3.10
CA LEU A 101 12.47 1.54 3.05
C LEU A 101 11.22 2.42 2.87
N LEU A 102 11.20 3.60 3.50
CA LEU A 102 10.09 4.54 3.34
C LEU A 102 10.03 5.10 1.90
N LEU A 103 11.18 5.43 1.31
CA LEU A 103 11.28 5.88 -0.08
C LEU A 103 10.82 4.80 -1.05
N ILE A 104 11.29 3.57 -0.88
CA ILE A 104 10.86 2.41 -1.70
C ILE A 104 9.34 2.24 -1.58
N SER A 105 8.80 2.28 -0.35
CA SER A 105 7.36 2.16 -0.11
C SER A 105 6.56 3.25 -0.83
N TRP A 106 7.10 4.47 -0.91
CA TRP A 106 6.44 5.59 -1.59
C TRP A 106 6.47 5.46 -3.12
N LEU A 107 7.62 5.05 -3.67
CA LEU A 107 7.76 4.81 -5.10
C LEU A 107 6.86 3.66 -5.55
N SER A 108 6.89 2.52 -4.84
CA SER A 108 6.02 1.38 -5.13
C SER A 108 4.53 1.74 -5.01
N PHE A 109 4.17 2.58 -4.03
CA PHE A 109 2.79 3.05 -3.88
C PHE A 109 2.36 3.92 -5.07
N GLY A 110 3.19 4.85 -5.50
CA GLY A 110 2.91 5.69 -6.67
C GLY A 110 2.69 4.86 -7.93
N ILE A 111 3.58 3.89 -8.18
CA ILE A 111 3.46 2.98 -9.33
C ILE A 111 2.18 2.14 -9.22
N ALA A 112 1.87 1.57 -8.05
CA ALA A 112 0.67 0.77 -7.84
C ALA A 112 -0.61 1.60 -8.09
N VAL A 113 -0.66 2.84 -7.60
CA VAL A 113 -1.78 3.76 -7.82
C VAL A 113 -1.96 4.06 -9.31
N ILE A 114 -0.88 4.37 -10.03
CA ILE A 114 -0.94 4.64 -11.47
C ILE A 114 -1.46 3.41 -12.22
N LEU A 115 -0.95 2.22 -11.90
CA LEU A 115 -1.41 0.97 -12.52
C LEU A 115 -2.87 0.67 -12.21
N LEU A 116 -3.32 0.88 -10.97
CA LEU A 116 -4.72 0.69 -10.58
C LEU A 116 -5.64 1.71 -11.26
N ILE A 117 -5.24 2.98 -11.35
CA ILE A 117 -6.01 4.01 -12.07
C ILE A 117 -6.08 3.68 -13.56
N ALA A 118 -4.96 3.29 -14.18
CA ALA A 118 -4.93 2.89 -15.59
C ALA A 118 -5.83 1.68 -15.83
N ALA A 119 -5.72 0.64 -15.01
CA ALA A 119 -6.53 -0.58 -15.11
C ALA A 119 -8.02 -0.29 -14.87
N THR A 120 -8.35 0.57 -13.91
CA THR A 120 -9.71 0.99 -13.59
C THR A 120 -10.30 1.85 -14.70
N SER A 121 -9.54 2.80 -15.22
CA SER A 121 -9.94 3.68 -16.32
C SER A 121 -10.21 2.87 -17.59
N MET A 122 -9.31 1.94 -17.93
CA MET A 122 -9.51 1.01 -19.03
C MET A 122 -10.65 0.01 -18.78
N SER A 123 -11.02 -0.22 -17.52
CA SER A 123 -12.15 -1.08 -17.15
C SER A 123 -13.47 -0.30 -17.01
N ARG A 124 -13.52 1.02 -17.24
CA ARG A 124 -14.79 1.75 -17.35
C ARG A 124 -15.56 1.26 -18.57
N ARG A 125 -16.90 1.38 -18.51
CA ARG A 125 -17.76 1.17 -19.68
C ARG A 125 -17.29 2.08 -20.81
N GLN A 126 -16.77 1.49 -21.88
CA GLN A 126 -16.55 2.19 -23.14
C GLN A 126 -17.83 2.03 -23.98
N ALA A 127 -18.43 3.16 -24.39
CA ALA A 127 -19.42 3.14 -25.46
C ALA A 127 -18.72 2.81 -26.78
N TYR A 128 -19.40 2.10 -27.68
CA TYR A 128 -18.86 1.67 -28.96
C TYR A 128 -18.32 2.86 -29.77
N GLY A 129 -17.14 2.76 -30.37
CA GLY A 129 -16.56 3.78 -31.25
C GLY A 129 -15.64 4.82 -30.58
N GLU A 130 -15.65 4.94 -29.25
CA GLU A 130 -14.80 5.87 -28.48
C GLU A 130 -13.67 5.12 -27.74
N GLY A 131 -13.10 4.09 -28.39
CA GLY A 131 -11.91 3.40 -27.92
C GLY A 131 -10.65 4.20 -28.27
N TRP A 132 -9.70 4.29 -27.34
CA TRP A 132 -8.45 5.09 -27.40
C TRP A 132 -7.60 4.90 -28.68
N LEU A 133 -7.82 3.84 -29.48
CA LEU A 133 -7.21 3.64 -30.79
C LEU A 133 -8.15 2.80 -31.70
N ASN A 134 -8.66 3.38 -32.78
CA ASN A 134 -9.26 2.72 -33.96
C ASN A 134 -10.35 1.64 -33.73
N GLY A 135 -11.29 1.82 -32.80
CA GLY A 135 -12.51 0.99 -32.76
C GLY A 135 -12.31 -0.49 -32.39
N GLU A 136 -11.11 -0.90 -31.99
CA GLU A 136 -10.80 -2.26 -31.54
C GLU A 136 -11.15 -2.45 -30.05
N CYS A 137 -11.72 -3.60 -29.71
CA CYS A 137 -12.18 -3.93 -28.36
C CYS A 137 -10.98 -4.21 -27.44
N TYR A 138 -10.47 -3.19 -26.74
CA TYR A 138 -9.26 -3.29 -25.93
C TYR A 138 -9.54 -3.98 -24.59
N LEU A 139 -9.32 -5.29 -24.52
CA LEU A 139 -9.20 -5.98 -23.25
C LEU A 139 -7.90 -5.49 -22.58
N VAL A 140 -7.99 -5.09 -21.31
CA VAL A 140 -6.81 -4.82 -20.48
C VAL A 140 -5.81 -5.98 -20.71
N LYS A 141 -4.50 -5.75 -20.66
CA LYS A 141 -3.49 -6.83 -20.78
C LYS A 141 -3.31 -7.61 -19.47
N GLY A 142 -3.40 -8.95 -19.53
CA GLY A 142 -3.25 -9.86 -18.38
C GLY A 142 -2.05 -9.49 -17.51
N GLY A 143 -2.23 -9.39 -16.19
CA GLY A 143 -1.10 -9.18 -15.26
C GLY A 143 -0.89 -7.77 -14.72
N ILE A 144 -1.63 -6.74 -15.13
CA ILE A 144 -1.55 -5.40 -14.50
C ILE A 144 -2.07 -5.44 -13.04
N TYR A 145 -3.14 -6.20 -12.75
CA TYR A 145 -3.62 -6.32 -11.37
C TYR A 145 -2.69 -7.22 -10.55
N ALA A 146 -2.14 -8.28 -11.14
CA ALA A 146 -1.10 -9.10 -10.50
C ALA A 146 0.16 -8.29 -10.14
N GLY A 147 0.65 -7.45 -11.07
CA GLY A 147 1.79 -6.55 -10.80
C GLY A 147 1.48 -5.52 -9.72
N SER A 148 0.27 -4.96 -9.74
CA SER A 148 -0.21 -4.04 -8.69
C SER A 148 -0.27 -4.73 -7.33
N ALA A 149 -0.72 -5.99 -7.27
CA ALA A 149 -0.78 -6.80 -6.05
C ALA A 149 0.63 -7.01 -5.43
N THR A 150 1.63 -7.31 -6.25
CA THR A 150 3.03 -7.42 -5.79
C THR A 150 3.55 -6.10 -5.24
N LEU A 151 3.27 -4.98 -5.93
CA LEU A 151 3.67 -3.65 -5.46
C LEU A 151 2.99 -3.27 -4.13
N ILE A 152 1.72 -3.65 -3.93
CA ILE A 152 1.00 -3.46 -2.67
C ILE A 152 1.72 -4.18 -1.51
N LEU A 153 2.13 -5.44 -1.72
CA LEU A 153 2.90 -6.18 -0.70
C LEU A 153 4.23 -5.50 -0.39
N VAL A 154 4.95 -5.04 -1.41
CA VAL A 154 6.22 -4.30 -1.24
C VAL A 154 5.99 -3.00 -0.47
N THR A 155 4.94 -2.25 -0.80
CA THR A 155 4.58 -1.00 -0.12
C THR A 155 4.27 -1.22 1.35
N VAL A 156 3.39 -2.17 1.67
CA VAL A 156 2.94 -2.46 3.04
C VAL A 156 4.09 -3.06 3.86
N GLY A 157 4.82 -4.02 3.30
CA GLY A 157 5.98 -4.64 3.95
C GLY A 157 7.07 -3.63 4.28
N SER A 158 7.42 -2.76 3.33
CA SER A 158 8.44 -1.72 3.55
C SER A 158 7.99 -0.67 4.55
N LEU A 159 6.70 -0.32 4.59
CA LEU A 159 6.13 0.62 5.56
C LEU A 159 6.18 0.07 6.98
N ILE A 160 5.73 -1.18 7.17
CA ILE A 160 5.77 -1.87 8.47
C ILE A 160 7.23 -2.08 8.92
N GLY A 161 8.11 -2.51 8.01
CA GLY A 161 9.54 -2.67 8.28
C GLY A 161 10.19 -1.37 8.77
N SER A 162 9.91 -0.25 8.10
CA SER A 162 10.38 1.07 8.54
C SER A 162 9.83 1.47 9.93
N ALA A 163 8.55 1.21 10.19
CA ALA A 163 7.92 1.48 11.48
C ALA A 163 8.55 0.66 12.63
N LEU A 164 8.79 -0.63 12.41
CA LEU A 164 9.41 -1.54 13.39
C LEU A 164 10.89 -1.18 13.66
N LEU A 165 11.66 -0.86 12.62
CA LEU A 165 13.06 -0.42 12.77
C LEU A 165 13.15 0.88 13.58
N THR A 166 12.22 1.80 13.33
CA THR A 166 12.12 3.07 14.08
C THR A 166 11.76 2.79 15.55
N MET A 167 10.81 1.89 15.81
CA MET A 167 10.44 1.48 17.18
C MET A 167 11.60 0.83 17.92
N LYS A 168 12.31 -0.12 17.30
CA LYS A 168 13.47 -0.81 17.90
C LYS A 168 14.57 0.18 18.29
N THR A 169 14.78 1.19 17.45
CA THR A 169 15.76 2.25 17.71
C THR A 169 15.34 3.08 18.94
N ASN A 170 14.07 3.45 19.04
CA ASN A 170 13.57 4.22 20.17
C ASN A 170 13.65 3.44 21.50
N GLN A 171 13.40 2.13 21.51
CA GLN A 171 13.55 1.29 22.72
C GLN A 171 15.02 1.23 23.17
N ALA A 172 15.95 1.05 22.23
CA ALA A 172 17.39 0.99 22.54
C ALA A 172 17.90 2.32 23.11
N GLU A 173 17.38 3.46 22.63
CA GLU A 173 17.73 4.78 23.15
C GLU A 173 17.20 5.01 24.57
N GLN A 174 15.97 4.56 24.88
CA GLN A 174 15.42 4.66 26.23
C GLN A 174 16.21 3.81 27.24
N GLY A 175 16.59 2.59 26.87
CA GLY A 175 17.43 1.74 27.73
C GLY A 175 18.79 2.39 28.05
N HIS A 176 19.45 2.99 27.05
CA HIS A 176 20.72 3.68 27.24
C HIS A 176 20.60 4.89 28.19
N LYS A 177 19.52 5.67 28.07
CA LYS A 177 19.25 6.81 28.96
C LYS A 177 19.03 6.39 30.41
N ILE A 178 18.34 5.28 30.66
CA ILE A 178 18.10 4.78 32.03
C ILE A 178 19.42 4.29 32.68
N HIS A 179 20.28 3.59 31.93
CA HIS A 179 21.58 3.15 32.45
C HIS A 179 22.53 4.31 32.73
N ALA A 180 22.53 5.36 31.90
CA ALA A 180 23.36 6.55 32.13
C ALA A 180 22.92 7.33 33.38
N GLN A 181 21.61 7.40 33.68
CA GLN A 181 21.12 8.09 34.89
C GLN A 181 21.37 7.32 36.18
N GLN A 182 21.58 6.00 36.14
CA GLN A 182 21.83 5.17 37.32
C GLN A 182 23.33 5.15 37.74
N GLY A 183 24.25 5.62 36.87
CA GLY A 183 25.69 5.64 37.15
C GLY A 183 26.21 6.93 37.79
N ASP A 184 25.37 7.95 37.93
CA ASP A 184 25.69 9.28 38.50
C ASP A 184 25.07 9.49 39.90
N SER A 185 24.75 8.40 40.63
CA SER A 185 24.21 8.45 42.00
C SER A 185 25.10 7.71 42.99
#